data_AF-A0A1G0RLG5-F1
#
_entry.id   AF-A0A1G0RLG5-F1
#
_cell.length_a   1.000
_cell.length_b   1.000
_cell.length_c   1.000
_cell.angle_alpha   90.00
_cell.angle_beta   90.00
_cell.angle_gamma   90.00
#
_symmetry.space_group_name_H-M   'P 1'
#
loop_
_entity.id
_entity.type
_entity.pdbx_description
1 polymer ?
#
loop_
_entity_poly.entity_id
_entity_poly.type
_entity_poly.pdbx_seq_one_letter_code
_entity_poly.pdbx_strand_id
1 'polypeptide(L)' 'MQIPEFQSLGELLVITGILICVVGLVLIFFDKIPLLGKLPGDIIIKKKNFTIYFPIVTSIILSLIITLILYFLRR' A
#
# COMPACT_ATOMS: atom_id res chain seq x y z
N MET A 1 -30.97 16.42 3.74
CA MET A 1 -31.21 15.55 2.57
C MET A 1 -30.97 14.13 3.04
N GLN A 2 -32.02 13.30 3.13
CA GLN A 2 -31.85 11.89 3.51
C GLN A 2 -31.26 11.17 2.29
N ILE A 3 -29.99 10.75 2.39
CA ILE A 3 -29.39 9.87 1.37
C ILE A 3 -30.15 8.55 1.47
N PRO A 4 -30.74 8.03 0.38
CA PRO A 4 -31.44 6.75 0.41
C PRO A 4 -30.47 5.64 0.84
N GLU A 5 -30.89 4.76 1.75
CA GLU A 5 -30.00 3.75 2.39
C GLU A 5 -29.23 2.91 1.37
N PHE A 6 -29.87 2.59 0.24
CA PHE A 6 -29.24 1.84 -0.86
C PHE A 6 -28.10 2.58 -1.56
N GLN A 7 -28.13 3.91 -1.60
CA GLN A 7 -27.08 4.72 -2.21
C GLN A 7 -25.82 4.73 -1.36
N SER A 8 -25.95 4.92 -0.04
CA SER A 8 -24.82 4.83 0.89
C SER A 8 -24.19 3.43 0.90
N LEU A 9 -25.03 2.40 0.82
CA LEU A 9 -24.56 1.02 0.74
C LEU A 9 -23.81 0.76 -0.57
N GLY A 10 -24.33 1.24 -1.70
CA GLY A 10 -23.69 1.14 -3.01
C GLY A 10 -22.33 1.84 -3.07
N GLU A 11 -22.22 3.04 -2.51
CA GLU A 11 -20.96 3.78 -2.41
C GLU A 11 -19.92 3.01 -1.59
N LEU A 12 -20.32 2.45 -0.44
CA LEU A 12 -19.45 1.63 0.40
C LEU A 12 -18.96 0.37 -0.32
N LEU A 13 -19.84 -0.31 -1.06
CA LEU A 13 -19.52 -1.47 -1.88
C LEU A 13 -18.49 -1.14 -2.97
N VAL A 14 -18.66 -0.03 -3.67
CA VAL A 14 -17.74 0.41 -4.73
C VAL A 14 -16.36 0.75 -4.15
N ILE A 15 -16.31 1.55 -3.07
CA ILE A 15 -15.05 1.92 -2.41
C ILE A 15 -14.31 0.67 -1.93
N THR A 16 -15.03 -0.25 -1.27
CA THR A 16 -14.44 -1.49 -0.74
C THR A 16 -13.92 -2.38 -1.87
N GLY A 17 -14.67 -2.52 -2.96
CA GLY A 17 -14.26 -3.31 -4.13
C GLY A 17 -12.97 -2.76 -4.76
N ILE A 18 -12.87 -1.44 -4.93
CA ILE A 18 -11.65 -0.80 -5.44
C ILE A 18 -10.48 -1.05 -4.50
N LEU A 19 -10.68 -0.93 -3.18
CA LEU A 19 -9.64 -1.14 -2.18
C LEU A 19 -9.12 -2.58 -2.20
N ILE A 20 -10.01 -3.57 -2.31
CA ILE A 20 -9.65 -4.99 -2.48
C ILE A 20 -8.89 -5.22 -3.78
N CYS A 21 -9.31 -4.63 -4.91
CA CYS A 21 -8.60 -4.73 -6.17
C CYS A 21 -7.18 -4.16 -6.09
N VAL A 22 -7.01 -3.00 -5.45
CA VAL A 22 -5.68 -2.40 -5.23
C VAL A 22 -4.80 -3.31 -4.37
N VAL A 23 -5.32 -3.84 -3.27
CA VAL A 23 -4.58 -4.79 -2.41
C VAL A 23 -4.21 -6.05 -3.19
N GLY A 24 -5.14 -6.62 -3.96
CA GLY A 24 -4.90 -7.79 -4.81
C GLY A 24 -3.82 -7.53 -5.85
N LEU A 25 -3.84 -6.37 -6.52
CA LEU A 25 -2.78 -5.97 -7.45
C LEU A 25 -1.44 -5.82 -6.73
N VAL A 26 -1.41 -5.16 -5.57
CA VAL A 26 -0.20 -5.04 -4.75
C VAL A 26 0.35 -6.43 -4.44
N LEU A 27 -0.47 -7.39 -4.01
CA LEU A 27 -0.05 -8.76 -3.70
C LEU A 27 0.45 -9.53 -4.94
N ILE A 28 -0.23 -9.42 -6.09
CA ILE A 28 0.20 -10.05 -7.35
C ILE A 28 1.57 -9.55 -7.79
N PHE A 29 1.79 -8.24 -7.66
CA PHE A 29 3.06 -7.63 -8.02
C PHE A 29 4.09 -7.71 -6.88
N PHE A 30 3.67 -8.00 -5.64
CA PHE A 30 4.56 -8.07 -4.47
C PHE A 30 5.67 -9.08 -4.68
N ASP A 31 5.35 -10.29 -5.13
CA ASP A 31 6.32 -11.36 -5.40
C ASP A 31 7.13 -11.11 -6.69
N LYS A 32 6.63 -10.26 -7.59
CA LYS A 32 7.26 -9.94 -8.87
C LYS A 32 8.03 -8.63 -8.88
N ILE A 33 8.07 -7.90 -7.77
CA ILE A 33 8.94 -6.74 -7.61
C ILE A 33 10.25 -7.28 -7.00
N PRO A 34 11.29 -7.59 -7.80
CA PRO A 34 12.59 -8.05 -7.29
C PRO A 34 13.30 -7.03 -6.39
N LEU A 35 12.70 -5.84 -6.23
CA LEU A 35 13.16 -4.73 -5.44
C LEU A 35 12.55 -4.70 -4.03
N LEU A 36 11.32 -5.14 -3.76
CA LEU A 36 10.74 -4.99 -2.41
C LEU A 36 11.28 -6.07 -1.48
N GLY A 37 12.25 -5.69 -0.65
CA GLY A 37 13.08 -6.57 0.17
C GLY A 37 14.54 -6.68 -0.28
N LYS A 38 14.91 -6.13 -1.44
CA LYS A 38 16.29 -5.92 -1.94
C LYS A 38 16.40 -4.61 -2.74
N LEU A 39 15.69 -3.57 -2.31
CA LEU A 39 15.81 -2.27 -2.95
C LEU A 39 17.23 -1.80 -2.70
N PRO A 40 17.94 -1.25 -3.71
CA PRO A 40 19.20 -0.59 -3.45
C PRO A 40 18.96 0.50 -2.39
N GLY A 41 19.39 0.27 -1.16
CA GLY A 41 19.13 1.13 0.01
C GLY A 41 18.37 0.47 1.18
N ASP A 42 17.70 -0.67 0.97
CA ASP A 42 17.13 -1.46 2.07
C ASP A 42 18.25 -2.28 2.74
N ILE A 43 18.43 -2.10 4.05
CA ILE A 43 19.54 -2.69 4.80
C ILE A 43 19.11 -4.07 5.29
N ILE A 44 19.76 -5.12 4.77
CA ILE A 44 19.54 -6.50 5.22
C ILE A 44 20.81 -6.99 5.90
N ILE A 45 20.73 -7.19 7.22
CA ILE A 45 21.83 -7.76 7.99
C ILE A 45 21.49 -9.23 8.24
N LYS A 46 22.08 -10.14 7.44
CA LYS A 46 21.99 -11.59 7.65
C LYS A 46 23.17 -12.08 8.49
N LYS A 47 22.90 -12.52 9.72
CA LYS A 47 23.81 -13.30 10.57
C LYS A 47 23.33 -14.74 10.67
N LYS A 48 24.23 -15.64 11.07
CA LYS A 48 24.01 -17.10 11.17
C LYS A 48 22.72 -17.52 11.88
N ASN A 49 22.28 -16.75 12.88
CA ASN A 49 21.06 -17.02 13.67
C ASN A 49 20.02 -15.89 13.63
N PHE A 50 20.25 -14.79 12.89
CA PHE A 50 19.36 -13.64 12.92
C PHE A 50 19.41 -12.83 11.63
N THR A 51 18.25 -12.39 11.14
CA THR A 51 18.16 -11.49 9.99
C THR A 51 17.40 -10.23 10.38
N ILE A 52 18.03 -9.06 10.24
CA ILE A 52 17.39 -7.76 10.39
C ILE A 52 17.07 -7.23 9.00
N TYR A 53 15.82 -6.85 8.78
CA TYR A 53 15.37 -6.14 7.58
C TYR A 53 15.05 -4.70 7.94
N PHE A 54 15.70 -3.74 7.29
CA PHE A 54 15.46 -2.30 7.45
C PHE A 54 14.99 -1.72 6.09
N PRO A 55 13.66 -1.67 5.86
CA PRO A 55 13.09 -1.32 4.57
C PRO A 55 12.96 0.21 4.41
N ILE A 56 14.10 0.91 4.36
CA ILE A 56 14.19 2.39 4.32
C ILE A 56 13.52 2.94 3.05
N VAL A 57 13.87 2.41 1.89
CA VAL A 57 13.40 2.92 0.60
C VAL A 57 11.91 2.62 0.44
N THR A 58 11.50 1.43 0.85
CA THR A 58 10.10 1.03 0.90
C THR A 58 9.26 1.99 1.75
N SER A 59 9.77 2.37 2.93
CA SER A 59 9.05 3.27 3.85
C SER A 59 8.90 4.69 3.28
N ILE A 60 9.92 5.18 2.57
CA ILE A 60 9.90 6.49 1.90
C ILE A 60 8.87 6.49 0.77
N ILE A 61 8.86 5.47 -0.08
CA ILE A 61 7.90 5.35 -1.20
C ILE A 61 6.47 5.29 -0.66
N LEU A 62 6.24 4.46 0.37
CA LEU A 62 4.93 4.33 1.00
C LEU A 62 4.45 5.67 1.58
N SER A 63 5.34 6.39 2.29
CA SER A 63 5.05 7.71 2.84
C SER A 63 4.71 8.72 1.73
N LEU A 64 5.44 8.72 0.62
CA LEU A 64 5.19 9.62 -0.50
C LEU A 64 3.84 9.34 -1.15
N ILE A 65 3.48 8.07 -1.37
CA ILE A 65 2.18 7.66 -1.93
C ILE A 65 1.04 8.12 -1.02
N ILE A 66 1.13 7.83 0.28
CA ILE A 66 0.10 8.26 1.26
C ILE A 66 -0.02 9.78 1.26
N THR A 67 1.10 10.50 1.26
CA THR A 67 1.11 11.97 1.22
C THR A 67 0.44 12.50 -0.05
N LEU A 68 0.70 11.89 -1.21
CA LEU A 68 0.09 12.28 -2.47
C LEU A 68 -1.42 12.06 -2.47
N ILE A 69 -1.87 10.91 -1.95
CA ILE A 69 -3.29 10.59 -1.79
C ILE A 69 -3.98 11.61 -0.88
N LEU A 70 -3.41 11.89 0.29
CA LEU A 70 -3.93 12.90 1.22
C LEU A 70 -3.91 14.31 0.60
N TYR A 71 -2.90 14.63 -0.19
CA TYR A 71 -2.82 15.91 -0.91
C TYR A 71 -3.96 16.06 -1.91
N PHE A 72 -4.27 15.03 -2.68
CA PHE A 72 -5.38 15.03 -3.64
C PHE A 72 -6.76 15.02 -2.96
N LEU A 73 -6.92 14.32 -1.83
CA LEU A 73 -8.17 14.33 -1.05
C LEU A 73 -8.44 15.66 -0.34
N ARG A 74 -7.39 16.40 0.03
CA ARG A 74 -7.51 17.71 0.69
C ARG A 74 -7.81 18.85 -0.29
N ARG A 75 -7.50 18.67 -1.57
CA ARG A 75 -7.74 19.68 -2.61
C ARG A 75 -9.10 19.46 -3.27
#